data_AF-A0A401Q5A9-F1
#
_entry.id   AF-A0A401Q5A9-F1
#
_cell.length_a   1.000
_cell.length_b   1.000
_cell.length_c   1.000
_cell.angle_alpha   90.00
_cell.angle_beta   90.00
_cell.angle_gamma   90.00
#
_symmetry.space_group_name_H-M   'P 1'
#
loop_
_entity.id
_entity.type
_entity.pdbx_description
1 polymer ?
#
loop_
_entity_poly.entity_id
_entity_poly.type
_entity_poly.pdbx_seq_one_letter_code
_entity_poly.pdbx_strand_id
1 'polypeptide(L)'
;MDYFKEHRLIEGYHCEAIHNSAPNSAVAEYLIERKKYEELRRQKPKNGSSREEQTLALLDRFKVKLTKAISETPEEEPVQTEGEDDQGWLSHVLQFEEQTRKVKDANIQDEDTFEIHDPRNPVNKRRREESKKIMKEKKERR
;
A
#
# COMPACT_ATOMS: atom_id res chain seq x y z
N MET A 1 -19.61 -18.99 -34.46
CA MET A 1 -18.78 -17.91 -35.05
C MET A 1 -18.09 -17.22 -33.90
N ASP A 2 -16.90 -17.73 -33.53
CA ASP A 2 -16.14 -17.28 -32.36
C ASP A 2 -15.33 -16.03 -32.70
N TYR A 3 -15.98 -14.87 -32.63
CA TYR A 3 -15.36 -13.55 -32.81
C TYR A 3 -14.09 -13.34 -31.95
N PHE A 4 -13.97 -14.05 -30.83
CA PHE A 4 -12.82 -13.98 -29.92
C PHE A 4 -11.56 -14.69 -30.43
N LYS A 5 -11.68 -15.69 -31.31
CA LYS A 5 -10.51 -16.35 -31.93
C LYS A 5 -9.97 -15.55 -33.12
N GLU A 6 -10.87 -14.90 -33.84
CA GLU A 6 -10.53 -14.13 -35.03
C GLU A 6 -9.82 -12.82 -34.68
N HIS A 7 -10.22 -12.14 -33.60
CA HIS A 7 -9.50 -10.97 -33.07
C HIS A 7 -8.06 -11.27 -32.65
N ARG A 8 -7.80 -12.45 -32.07
CA ARG A 8 -6.45 -12.87 -31.68
C ARG A 8 -5.57 -13.20 -32.88
N LEU A 9 -6.15 -13.67 -33.99
CA LEU A 9 -5.44 -13.84 -35.25
C LEU A 9 -5.12 -12.47 -35.89
N ILE A 10 -6.10 -11.56 -35.92
CA ILE A 10 -5.95 -10.22 -36.53
C ILE A 10 -4.89 -9.36 -35.82
N GLU A 11 -4.79 -9.42 -34.49
CA GLU A 11 -3.71 -8.75 -33.74
C GLU A 11 -2.32 -9.35 -34.03
N GLY A 12 -2.25 -10.64 -34.37
CA GLY A 12 -1.01 -11.30 -34.79
C GLY A 12 -0.53 -10.85 -36.17
N TYR A 13 -1.45 -10.73 -37.14
CA TYR A 13 -1.12 -10.33 -38.51
C TYR A 13 -0.79 -8.85 -38.67
N HIS A 14 -1.23 -7.98 -37.75
CA HIS A 14 -0.87 -6.55 -37.80
C HIS A 14 0.59 -6.28 -37.38
N CYS A 15 1.26 -7.23 -36.71
CA CYS A 15 2.67 -7.07 -36.31
C CYS A 15 3.68 -7.50 -37.38
N GLU A 16 3.32 -8.34 -38.35
CA GLU A 16 4.26 -8.82 -39.38
C GLU A 16 4.41 -7.87 -40.59
N ALA A 17 3.51 -6.89 -40.76
CA ALA A 17 3.50 -6.02 -41.94
C ALA A 17 4.35 -4.73 -41.81
N ILE A 18 4.96 -4.44 -40.66
CA ILE A 18 5.83 -3.25 -40.47
C ILE A 18 7.31 -3.68 -40.45
N HIS A 19 7.75 -4.45 -41.44
CA HIS A 19 9.17 -4.76 -41.58
C HIS A 19 9.91 -3.84 -42.57
N ASN A 20 9.27 -2.87 -43.23
CA ASN A 20 9.97 -2.20 -44.34
C ASN A 20 9.72 -0.71 -44.60
N SER A 21 9.27 0.10 -43.64
CA SER A 21 9.33 1.56 -43.85
C SER A 21 9.20 2.37 -42.56
N ALA A 22 10.35 2.84 -42.04
CA ALA A 22 10.60 4.23 -41.61
C ALA A 22 11.82 4.30 -40.67
N PRO A 23 12.83 5.17 -40.95
CA PRO A 23 13.92 5.47 -40.03
C PRO A 23 13.47 6.58 -39.06
N ASN A 24 12.46 6.32 -38.23
CA ASN A 24 12.20 7.15 -37.04
C ASN A 24 12.86 6.46 -35.85
N SER A 25 13.99 7.00 -35.37
CA SER A 25 14.79 6.47 -34.26
C SER A 25 13.90 6.05 -33.08
N ALA A 26 12.96 6.91 -32.70
CA ALA A 26 12.03 6.66 -31.61
C ALA A 26 11.11 5.44 -31.82
N VAL A 27 10.68 5.17 -33.05
CA VAL A 27 9.84 3.99 -33.37
C VAL A 27 10.68 2.71 -33.35
N ALA A 28 11.93 2.78 -33.83
CA ALA A 28 12.86 1.66 -33.76
C ALA A 28 13.23 1.33 -32.30
N GLU A 29 13.55 2.35 -31.49
CA GLU A 29 13.83 2.22 -30.05
C GLU A 29 12.63 1.63 -29.31
N TYR A 30 11.41 2.12 -29.58
CA TYR A 30 10.19 1.58 -28.99
C TYR A 30 9.99 0.09 -29.32
N LEU A 31 10.22 -0.33 -30.56
CA LEU A 31 10.06 -1.73 -30.96
C LEU A 31 11.11 -2.64 -30.30
N ILE A 32 12.34 -2.15 -30.12
CA ILE A 32 13.41 -2.85 -29.40
C ILE A 32 13.04 -2.99 -27.92
N GLU A 33 12.60 -1.91 -27.27
CA GLU A 33 12.17 -1.94 -25.87
C GLU A 33 10.96 -2.84 -25.66
N ARG A 34 9.97 -2.77 -26.55
CA ARG A 34 8.78 -3.63 -26.50
C ARG A 34 9.17 -5.10 -26.55
N LYS A 35 10.05 -5.50 -27.48
CA LYS A 35 10.56 -6.88 -27.57
C LYS A 35 11.28 -7.29 -26.29
N LYS A 36 12.17 -6.45 -25.77
CA LYS A 36 12.88 -6.69 -24.50
C LYS A 36 11.90 -6.97 -23.36
N TYR A 37 10.92 -6.10 -23.14
CA TYR A 37 9.98 -6.27 -22.02
C TYR A 37 8.99 -7.41 -22.24
N GLU A 38 8.64 -7.75 -23.49
CA GLU A 38 7.85 -8.95 -23.79
C GLU A 38 8.59 -10.23 -23.41
N GLU A 39 9.89 -10.33 -23.71
CA GLU A 39 10.73 -11.47 -23.31
C GLU A 39 10.84 -11.57 -21.78
N LEU A 40 11.12 -10.46 -21.09
CA LEU A 40 11.15 -10.43 -19.63
C LEU A 40 9.80 -10.83 -19.03
N ARG A 41 8.69 -10.40 -19.63
CA ARG A 41 7.35 -10.75 -19.16
C ARG A 41 7.03 -12.24 -19.38
N ARG A 42 7.56 -12.86 -20.43
CA ARG A 42 7.43 -14.31 -20.68
C ARG A 42 8.23 -15.14 -19.68
N GLN A 43 9.39 -14.64 -19.23
CA GLN A 43 10.23 -15.30 -18.22
C GLN A 43 9.63 -15.22 -16.81
N LYS A 44 8.79 -14.22 -16.53
CA LYS A 44 8.10 -14.12 -15.24
C LYS A 44 7.04 -15.23 -15.12
N PRO A 45 7.11 -16.07 -14.07
CA PRO A 45 6.16 -17.15 -13.88
C PRO A 45 4.76 -16.60 -13.57
N LYS A 46 3.74 -17.24 -14.14
CA LYS A 46 2.37 -16.68 -14.20
C LYS A 46 1.50 -16.99 -12.97
N ASN A 47 1.98 -17.80 -12.01
CA ASN A 47 1.17 -18.35 -10.92
C ASN A 47 1.84 -18.26 -9.52
N GLY A 48 1.05 -18.45 -8.46
CA GLY A 48 1.31 -17.96 -7.10
C GLY A 48 2.52 -18.48 -6.32
N SER A 49 3.01 -19.72 -6.53
CA SER A 49 4.13 -20.24 -5.71
C SER A 49 5.46 -19.56 -6.01
N SER A 50 5.73 -19.26 -7.29
CA SER A 50 6.94 -18.55 -7.71
C SER A 50 6.96 -17.08 -7.28
N ARG A 51 5.81 -16.52 -6.87
CA ARG A 51 5.73 -15.16 -6.36
C ARG A 51 6.40 -15.05 -5.00
N GLU A 52 6.20 -16.04 -4.12
CA GLU A 52 6.80 -16.06 -2.79
C GLU A 52 8.33 -16.14 -2.91
N GLU A 53 8.85 -17.08 -3.69
CA GLU A 53 10.29 -17.22 -3.96
C GLU A 53 10.89 -15.91 -4.51
N GLN A 54 10.20 -15.26 -5.45
CA GLN A 54 10.62 -13.97 -5.97
C GLN A 54 10.64 -12.89 -4.88
N THR A 55 9.62 -12.83 -4.01
CA THR A 55 9.57 -11.85 -2.91
C THR A 55 10.64 -12.10 -1.86
N LEU A 56 10.93 -13.36 -1.54
CA LEU A 56 12.01 -13.74 -0.64
C LEU A 56 13.38 -13.36 -1.21
N ALA A 57 13.61 -13.61 -2.51
CA ALA A 57 14.84 -13.20 -3.17
C ALA A 57 15.03 -11.67 -3.17
N LEU A 58 13.94 -10.89 -3.31
CA LEU A 58 13.98 -9.43 -3.17
C LEU A 58 14.24 -8.99 -1.73
N LEU A 59 13.62 -9.67 -0.76
CA LEU A 59 13.82 -9.42 0.66
C LEU A 59 15.27 -9.69 1.09
N ASP A 60 15.88 -10.77 0.62
CA ASP A 60 17.26 -11.10 0.96
C ASP A 60 18.25 -10.07 0.39
N ARG A 61 18.01 -9.59 -0.83
CA ARG A 61 18.79 -8.45 -1.40
C ARG A 61 18.63 -7.19 -0.55
N PHE A 62 17.42 -6.92 -0.07
CA PHE A 62 17.16 -5.78 0.81
C PHE A 62 17.89 -5.92 2.15
N LYS A 63 17.86 -7.10 2.78
CA LYS A 63 18.60 -7.37 4.03
C LYS A 63 20.11 -7.17 3.88
N VAL A 64 20.69 -7.62 2.76
CA VAL A 64 22.11 -7.38 2.46
C VAL A 64 22.40 -5.88 2.30
N LYS A 65 21.54 -5.14 1.62
CA LYS A 65 21.67 -3.68 1.48
C LYS A 65 21.56 -2.97 2.84
N LEU A 66 20.62 -3.40 3.68
CA LEU A 66 20.37 -2.84 5.01
C LEU A 66 21.55 -3.06 5.95
N THR A 67 22.02 -4.31 6.06
CA THR A 67 23.17 -4.67 6.90
C THR A 67 24.44 -3.94 6.47
N LYS A 68 24.66 -3.80 5.15
CA LYS A 68 25.75 -2.98 4.62
C LYS A 68 25.63 -1.52 5.07
N ALA A 69 24.46 -0.90 4.92
CA ALA A 69 24.23 0.49 5.34
C ALA A 69 24.49 0.68 6.83
N ILE A 70 24.05 -0.25 7.68
CA ILE A 70 24.29 -0.24 9.13
C ILE A 70 25.80 -0.35 9.43
N SER A 71 26.53 -1.24 8.75
CA SER A 71 27.98 -1.42 8.99
C SER A 71 28.84 -0.25 8.53
N GLU A 72 28.38 0.50 7.51
CA GLU A 72 29.09 1.67 6.98
C GLU A 72 28.82 2.94 7.80
N THR A 73 27.79 2.93 8.66
CA THR A 73 27.51 4.05 9.56
C THR A 73 28.26 3.87 10.89
N PRO A 74 29.09 4.83 11.31
CA PRO A 74 29.75 4.79 12.61
C PRO A 74 28.73 4.68 13.77
N GLU A 75 29.10 3.96 14.82
CA GLU A 75 28.29 3.74 16.05
C GLU A 75 28.08 5.01 16.89
N GLU A 76 28.66 6.15 16.50
CA GLU A 76 28.57 7.39 17.25
C GLU A 76 27.21 8.07 17.10
N GLU A 77 26.81 8.72 18.19
CA GLU A 77 25.48 9.21 18.56
C GLU A 77 24.58 9.70 17.40
N PRO A 78 23.23 9.55 17.54
CA PRO A 78 22.29 10.02 16.53
C PRO A 78 22.44 11.52 16.32
N VAL A 79 23.24 11.90 15.31
CA VAL A 79 23.31 13.27 14.82
C VAL A 79 21.94 13.55 14.24
N GLN A 80 21.15 14.37 14.94
CA GLN A 80 19.96 14.99 14.35
C GLN A 80 20.47 15.87 13.20
N THR A 81 20.47 15.32 12.00
CA THR A 81 20.65 16.10 10.79
C THR A 81 19.40 16.96 10.63
N GLU A 82 19.48 18.20 11.09
CA GLU A 82 18.44 19.21 10.87
C GLU A 82 18.44 19.58 9.38
N GLY A 83 17.78 18.76 8.58
CA GLY A 83 17.63 18.94 7.14
C GLY A 83 16.72 17.88 6.53
N GLU A 84 15.90 18.27 5.55
CA GLU A 84 15.03 17.40 4.75
C GLU A 84 15.82 16.48 3.79
N ASP A 85 16.97 15.96 4.23
CA ASP A 85 17.74 15.03 3.41
C ASP A 85 17.23 13.60 3.68
N ASP A 86 16.68 12.95 2.64
CA ASP A 86 16.21 11.55 2.63
C ASP A 86 17.35 10.51 2.87
N GLN A 87 18.47 10.92 3.43
CA GLN A 87 19.67 10.13 3.64
C GLN A 87 19.67 9.54 5.07
N GLY A 88 20.27 8.35 5.24
CA GLY A 88 20.46 7.74 6.57
C GLY A 88 19.27 6.98 7.19
N TRP A 89 18.07 7.03 6.61
CA TRP A 89 16.90 6.30 7.15
C TRP A 89 17.08 4.76 7.24
N LEU A 90 17.97 4.18 6.42
CA LEU A 90 18.27 2.74 6.46
C LEU A 90 19.09 2.33 7.69
N SER A 91 19.91 3.22 8.24
CA SER A 91 20.72 2.95 9.44
C SER A 91 20.11 3.53 10.72
N HIS A 92 19.18 4.47 10.59
CA HIS A 92 18.55 5.14 11.74
C HIS A 92 17.68 4.17 12.57
N VAL A 93 17.77 4.31 13.90
CA VAL A 93 16.96 3.57 14.86
C VAL A 93 15.85 4.48 15.38
N LEU A 94 14.59 4.06 15.27
CA LEU A 94 13.45 4.81 15.79
C LEU A 94 13.51 4.87 17.32
N GLN A 95 13.68 6.07 17.85
CA GLN A 95 13.64 6.36 19.27
C GLN A 95 12.51 7.35 19.54
N PHE A 96 11.61 6.99 20.45
CA PHE A 96 10.52 7.85 20.88
C PHE A 96 10.68 8.14 22.37
N GLU A 97 10.48 9.40 22.76
CA GLU A 97 10.25 9.74 24.15
C GLU A 97 8.87 9.24 24.57
N GLU A 98 8.72 8.80 25.82
CA GLU A 98 7.44 8.35 26.38
C GLU A 98 6.49 9.55 26.50
N GLN A 99 5.80 9.86 25.40
CA GLN A 99 4.84 10.93 25.34
C GLN A 99 3.53 10.43 25.97
N THR A 100 3.28 10.76 27.25
CA THR A 100 2.01 10.39 27.93
C THR A 100 0.77 11.07 27.35
N ARG A 101 0.92 11.86 26.29
CA ARG A 101 -0.19 12.46 25.56
C ARG A 101 -0.87 11.37 24.75
N LYS A 102 -2.13 11.11 25.10
CA LYS A 102 -3.05 10.26 24.33
C LYS A 102 -3.26 10.92 22.97
N VAL A 103 -2.40 10.61 22.00
CA VAL A 103 -2.74 10.75 20.60
C VAL A 103 -4.02 9.94 20.41
N LYS A 104 -5.00 10.53 19.74
CA LYS A 104 -6.29 9.85 19.52
C LYS A 104 -6.02 8.67 18.61
N ASP A 105 -5.95 7.46 19.19
CA ASP A 105 -5.89 6.24 18.41
C ASP A 105 -7.10 6.20 17.47
N ALA A 106 -6.87 6.00 16.18
CA ALA A 106 -7.93 5.91 15.18
C ALA A 106 -8.95 4.79 15.49
N ASN A 107 -8.55 3.82 16.31
CA ASN A 107 -9.39 2.71 16.73
C ASN A 107 -10.20 3.00 18.00
N ILE A 108 -9.89 4.07 18.75
CA ILE A 108 -10.64 4.46 19.95
C ILE A 108 -11.82 5.35 19.52
N GLN A 109 -13.01 4.95 19.90
CA GLN A 109 -14.22 5.74 19.67
C GLN A 109 -14.24 6.92 20.64
N ASP A 110 -14.06 8.13 20.11
CA ASP A 110 -14.02 9.41 20.83
C ASP A 110 -15.41 10.11 20.90
N GLU A 111 -15.47 11.26 21.57
CA GLU A 111 -16.67 12.09 21.77
C GLU A 111 -17.34 12.54 20.45
N ASP A 112 -16.56 12.64 19.37
CA ASP A 112 -17.02 13.01 18.02
C ASP A 112 -17.23 11.83 17.08
N THR A 113 -17.15 10.59 17.59
CA THR A 113 -17.38 9.37 16.77
C THR A 113 -18.75 9.36 16.09
N PHE A 114 -19.75 9.92 16.76
CA PHE A 114 -21.12 9.94 16.31
C PHE A 114 -21.64 11.37 16.33
N GLU A 115 -22.27 11.80 15.24
CA GLU A 115 -22.93 13.10 15.18
C GLU A 115 -23.96 13.27 16.32
N ILE A 116 -24.22 14.51 16.73
CA ILE A 116 -25.15 14.81 17.84
C ILE A 116 -26.57 14.26 17.62
N HIS A 117 -26.95 14.05 16.36
CA HIS A 117 -28.24 13.49 15.96
C HIS A 117 -28.21 11.97 15.75
N ASP A 118 -27.03 11.35 15.78
CA ASP A 118 -26.90 9.90 15.64
C ASP A 118 -27.50 9.21 16.88
N PRO A 119 -28.37 8.20 16.70
CA PRO A 119 -28.89 7.44 17.82
C PRO A 119 -27.79 6.79 18.67
N ARG A 120 -26.61 6.47 18.15
CA ARG A 120 -25.50 5.86 18.90
C ARG A 120 -24.70 6.86 19.73
N ASN A 121 -24.96 8.16 19.57
CA ASN A 121 -24.31 9.19 20.37
C ASN A 121 -24.53 8.93 21.89
N PRO A 122 -23.46 9.00 22.72
CA PRO A 122 -23.55 8.80 24.16
C PRO A 122 -24.62 9.66 24.86
N VAL A 123 -24.85 10.88 24.40
CA VAL A 123 -25.90 11.78 24.92
C VAL A 123 -27.29 11.21 24.66
N ASN A 124 -27.54 10.76 23.44
CA ASN A 124 -28.82 10.15 23.04
C ASN A 124 -29.04 8.81 23.76
N LYS A 125 -27.98 8.04 24.00
CA LYS A 125 -28.04 6.81 24.81
C LYS A 125 -28.50 7.09 26.24
N ARG A 126 -27.90 8.08 26.93
CA ARG A 126 -28.29 8.46 28.30
C ARG A 126 -29.77 8.84 28.39
N ARG A 127 -30.23 9.73 27.51
CA ARG A 127 -31.63 10.17 27.48
C ARG A 127 -32.62 9.02 27.28
N ARG A 128 -32.28 8.06 26.41
CA ARG A 128 -33.13 6.88 26.16
C ARG A 128 -33.20 5.94 27.36
N GLU A 129 -32.08 5.63 28.00
CA GLU A 129 -32.06 4.72 29.15
C GLU A 129 -32.77 5.31 30.37
N GLU A 130 -32.62 6.62 30.62
CA GLU A 130 -33.37 7.32 31.68
C GLU A 130 -34.88 7.29 31.42
N SER A 131 -35.31 7.54 30.17
CA SER A 131 -36.73 7.45 29.79
C SER A 131 -37.29 6.04 30.00
N LYS A 132 -36.53 5.00 29.64
CA LYS A 132 -36.91 3.59 29.90
C LYS A 132 -37.00 3.30 31.39
N LYS A 133 -36.05 3.80 32.18
CA LYS A 133 -36.03 3.62 33.64
C LYS A 133 -37.26 4.25 34.29
N ILE A 134 -37.58 5.51 33.94
CA ILE A 134 -38.78 6.22 34.41
C ILE A 134 -40.05 5.46 34.01
N MET A 135 -40.12 4.95 32.78
CA MET A 135 -41.27 4.18 32.29
C MET A 135 -41.43 2.85 33.05
N LYS A 136 -40.32 2.17 33.36
CA LYS A 136 -40.31 0.92 34.13
C LYS A 136 -40.76 1.15 35.58
N GLU A 137 -40.22 2.16 36.26
CA GLU A 137 -40.62 2.53 37.63
C GLU A 137 -42.10 2.91 37.72
N LYS A 138 -42.62 3.62 36.71
CA LYS A 138 -44.06 3.96 36.63
C LYS A 138 -44.94 2.73 36.41
N LYS A 139 -44.43 1.71 35.70
CA LYS A 139 -45.14 0.44 35.48
C LYS A 139 -45.14 -0.42 36.73
N GLU A 140 -44.04 -0.47 37.48
CA GLU A 140 -43.94 -1.24 38.73
C GLU A 140 -44.77 -0.65 39.87
N ARG A 141 -45.06 0.66 39.82
CA ARG A 141 -45.92 1.34 40.80
C ARG A 141 -47.43 1.22 40.53
N ARG A 142 -47.83 0.66 39.38
CA ARG A 142 -49.23 0.44 39.00
C ARG A 142 -49.63 -1.01 39.22
#